data_AF-A0A7C4IE14-F1
#
_entry.id   AF-A0A7C4IE14-F1
#
_cell.length_a   1.000
_cell.length_b   1.000
_cell.length_c   1.000
_cell.angle_alpha   90.00
_cell.angle_beta   90.00
_cell.angle_gamma   90.00
#
_symmetry.space_group_name_H-M   'P 1'
#
loop_
_entity.id
_entity.type
_entity.pdbx_description
1 polymer ?
#
loop_
_entity_poly.entity_id
_entity_poly.type
_entity_poly.pdbx_seq_one_letter_code
_entity_poly.pdbx_strand_id
1 'polypeptide(L)'
;MTTSRSPQPSWRSGENGSRRRSRARSKKNGPSADELEFALNRSAQVGPIARTAAADAALRRMAAEIAHRQRVELAIRAYRARALLGLALLGDAAAIERIARHADDRDDPLASEARAALRVLQAN
;
A
#
# COMPACT_ATOMS: atom_id res chain seq x y z
N MET A 1 42.95 -52.77 6.26
CA MET A 1 42.34 -51.56 6.86
C MET A 1 42.99 -50.33 6.24
N THR A 2 42.33 -49.68 5.29
CA THR A 2 42.81 -48.48 4.59
C THR A 2 41.67 -47.47 4.56
N THR A 3 41.82 -46.37 5.29
CA THR A 3 40.81 -45.32 5.41
C THR A 3 40.94 -44.32 4.26
N SER A 4 39.88 -44.23 3.46
CA SER A 4 39.64 -43.20 2.43
C SER A 4 39.61 -41.80 3.05
N ARG A 5 40.38 -40.85 2.50
CA ARG A 5 40.28 -39.42 2.81
C ARG A 5 39.53 -38.71 1.67
N SER A 6 38.36 -38.17 1.98
CA SER A 6 37.56 -37.31 1.10
C SER A 6 38.29 -35.98 0.81
N PRO A 7 38.23 -35.44 -0.41
CA PRO A 7 38.78 -34.12 -0.70
C PRO A 7 37.91 -33.01 -0.09
N GLN A 8 38.56 -32.07 0.61
CA GLN A 8 37.94 -30.85 1.12
C GLN A 8 37.60 -29.90 -0.04
N PRO A 9 36.44 -29.19 -0.01
CA PRO A 9 36.10 -28.20 -1.02
C PRO A 9 36.90 -26.92 -0.80
N SER A 10 37.60 -26.46 -1.85
CA SER A 10 38.30 -25.18 -1.85
C SER A 10 37.28 -24.04 -1.93
N TRP A 11 37.08 -23.37 -0.80
CA TRP A 11 36.32 -22.14 -0.74
C TRP A 11 37.00 -21.08 -1.62
N ARG A 12 36.31 -20.70 -2.70
CA ARG A 12 36.61 -19.58 -3.61
C ARG A 12 36.48 -18.25 -2.83
N SER A 13 37.46 -17.98 -1.99
CA SER A 13 37.57 -16.77 -1.18
C SER A 13 38.22 -15.66 -2.00
N GLY A 14 37.40 -14.96 -2.80
CA GLY A 14 37.87 -13.76 -3.52
C GLY A 14 36.77 -12.98 -4.25
N GLU A 15 35.73 -13.66 -4.75
CA GLU A 15 34.71 -13.01 -5.59
C GLU A 15 33.54 -12.37 -4.81
N ASN A 16 33.19 -12.90 -3.63
CA ASN A 16 31.97 -12.48 -2.93
C ASN A 16 32.08 -11.12 -2.22
N GLY A 17 33.29 -10.73 -1.80
CA GLY A 17 33.53 -9.42 -1.17
C GLY A 17 33.51 -8.24 -2.14
N SER A 18 33.79 -8.51 -3.42
CA SER A 18 33.77 -7.50 -4.49
C SER A 18 32.34 -7.23 -4.95
N ARG A 19 31.55 -8.28 -5.24
CA ARG A 19 30.13 -8.16 -5.68
C ARG A 19 29.25 -7.40 -4.70
N ARG A 20 29.48 -7.54 -3.38
CA ARG A 20 28.73 -6.79 -2.35
C ARG A 20 29.05 -5.30 -2.35
N ARG A 21 30.32 -4.91 -2.58
CA ARG A 21 30.73 -3.50 -2.67
C ARG A 21 30.28 -2.84 -3.97
N SER A 22 30.24 -3.57 -5.09
CA SER A 22 29.71 -3.09 -6.37
C SER A 22 28.21 -2.75 -6.28
N ARG A 23 27.42 -3.63 -5.63
CA ARG A 23 25.97 -3.42 -5.43
C ARG A 23 25.64 -2.20 -4.57
N ALA A 24 26.49 -1.84 -3.62
CA ALA A 24 26.28 -0.65 -2.79
C ALA A 24 26.60 0.66 -3.55
N ARG A 25 27.52 0.61 -4.54
CA ARG A 25 27.87 1.78 -5.38
C ARG A 25 26.83 2.08 -6.47
N SER A 26 26.22 1.04 -7.06
CA SER A 26 25.13 1.15 -8.07
C SER A 26 23.84 1.79 -7.53
N LYS A 27 23.67 1.91 -6.20
CA LYS A 27 22.54 2.67 -5.62
C LYS A 27 22.76 4.19 -5.57
N LYS A 28 24.00 4.67 -5.64
CA LYS A 28 24.34 6.11 -5.51
C LYS A 28 24.61 6.78 -6.87
N ASN A 29 25.10 6.01 -7.82
CA ASN A 29 25.23 6.37 -9.23
C ASN A 29 24.29 5.42 -9.96
N GLY A 30 23.31 5.91 -10.72
CA GLY A 30 22.29 5.07 -11.37
C GLY A 30 22.84 3.86 -12.13
N PRO A 31 21.96 2.94 -12.57
CA PRO A 31 22.35 1.66 -13.15
C PRO A 31 23.39 1.84 -14.26
N SER A 32 24.45 1.03 -14.24
CA SER A 32 25.49 1.10 -15.27
C SER A 32 24.94 0.74 -16.65
N ALA A 33 25.64 1.13 -17.71
CA ALA A 33 25.25 0.79 -19.08
C ALA A 33 25.06 -0.73 -19.27
N ASP A 34 25.95 -1.54 -18.70
CA ASP A 34 25.86 -3.00 -18.73
C ASP A 34 24.64 -3.53 -17.94
N GLU A 35 24.28 -2.89 -16.83
CA GLU A 35 23.09 -3.25 -16.04
C GLU A 35 21.79 -2.89 -16.79
N LEU A 36 21.79 -1.77 -17.50
CA LEU A 36 20.69 -1.37 -18.39
C LEU A 36 20.57 -2.30 -19.58
N GLU A 37 21.68 -2.65 -20.24
CA GLU A 37 21.70 -3.58 -21.36
C GLU A 37 21.22 -4.97 -20.95
N PHE A 38 21.65 -5.48 -19.79
CA PHE A 38 21.17 -6.74 -19.24
C PHE A 38 19.67 -6.71 -18.94
N ALA A 39 19.16 -5.63 -18.34
CA ALA A 39 17.74 -5.47 -18.05
C ALA A 39 16.91 -5.35 -19.34
N LEU A 40 17.41 -4.62 -20.34
CA LEU A 40 16.79 -4.47 -21.65
C LEU A 40 16.74 -5.80 -22.39
N ASN A 41 17.85 -6.53 -22.48
CA ASN A 41 17.91 -7.85 -23.12
C ASN A 41 17.04 -8.89 -22.41
N ARG A 42 17.00 -8.88 -21.07
CA ARG A 42 16.08 -9.73 -20.30
C ARG A 42 14.61 -9.36 -20.57
N SER A 43 14.29 -8.08 -20.70
CA SER A 43 12.92 -7.62 -21.01
C SER A 43 12.53 -7.92 -22.47
N ALA A 44 13.50 -7.93 -23.40
CA ALA A 44 13.30 -8.27 -24.80
C ALA A 44 13.06 -9.77 -25.02
N GLN A 45 13.58 -10.63 -24.13
CA GLN A 45 13.29 -12.07 -24.10
C GLN A 45 11.86 -12.40 -23.66
N VAL A 46 11.15 -11.45 -23.03
CA VAL A 46 9.73 -11.60 -22.71
C VAL A 46 8.90 -11.12 -23.91
N GLY A 47 8.30 -12.07 -24.63
CA GLY A 47 7.47 -11.78 -25.80
C GLY A 47 6.38 -10.73 -25.52
N PRO A 48 5.93 -9.97 -26.54
CA PRO A 48 5.00 -8.85 -26.37
C PRO A 48 3.73 -9.19 -25.60
N ILE A 49 3.19 -10.41 -25.80
CA ILE A 49 2.00 -10.92 -25.09
C ILE A 49 2.25 -11.09 -23.59
N ALA A 50 3.44 -11.56 -23.20
CA ALA A 50 3.78 -11.73 -21.79
C ALA A 50 4.04 -10.38 -21.09
N ARG A 51 4.53 -9.37 -21.83
CA ARG A 51 4.66 -7.99 -21.31
C ARG A 51 3.31 -7.32 -21.09
N THR A 52 2.35 -7.48 -22.01
CA THR A 52 0.99 -6.93 -21.84
C THR A 52 0.24 -7.65 -20.72
N ALA A 53 0.32 -8.98 -20.63
CA ALA A 53 -0.28 -9.73 -19.54
C ALA A 53 0.27 -9.32 -18.16
N ALA A 54 1.57 -9.03 -18.06
CA ALA A 54 2.17 -8.53 -16.83
C ALA A 54 1.70 -7.12 -16.46
N ALA A 55 1.54 -6.23 -17.46
CA ALA A 55 1.00 -4.88 -17.27
C ALA A 55 -0.47 -4.93 -16.83
N ASP A 56 -1.31 -5.74 -17.47
CA ASP A 56 -2.72 -5.93 -17.10
C ASP A 56 -2.85 -6.50 -15.68
N ALA A 57 -2.01 -7.46 -15.31
CA ALA A 57 -1.96 -7.98 -13.95
C ALA A 57 -1.57 -6.90 -12.93
N ALA A 58 -0.64 -6.01 -13.27
CA ALA A 58 -0.28 -4.87 -12.42
C ALA A 58 -1.44 -3.86 -12.27
N LEU A 59 -2.10 -3.52 -13.37
CA LEU A 59 -3.28 -2.62 -13.36
C LEU A 59 -4.44 -3.21 -12.53
N ARG A 60 -4.72 -4.51 -12.66
CA ARG A 60 -5.74 -5.19 -11.84
C ARG A 60 -5.41 -5.15 -10.34
N ARG A 61 -4.13 -5.33 -9.98
CA ARG A 61 -3.68 -5.20 -8.58
C ARG A 61 -3.85 -3.77 -8.06
N MET A 62 -3.45 -2.76 -8.83
CA MET A 62 -3.62 -1.36 -8.45
C MET A 62 -5.10 -0.99 -8.29
N ALA A 63 -5.96 -1.43 -9.21
CA ALA A 63 -7.40 -1.20 -9.13
C ALA A 63 -8.02 -1.86 -7.88
N ALA A 64 -7.63 -3.10 -7.58
CA ALA A 64 -8.08 -3.80 -6.38
C ALA A 64 -7.64 -3.09 -5.09
N GLU A 65 -6.42 -2.54 -5.06
CA GLU A 65 -5.89 -1.78 -3.93
C GLU A 65 -6.66 -0.46 -3.72
N ILE A 66 -6.93 0.30 -4.78
CA ILE A 66 -7.73 1.52 -4.72
C ILE A 66 -9.14 1.20 -4.20
N ALA A 67 -9.79 0.18 -4.75
CA ALA A 67 -11.12 -0.24 -4.31
C ALA A 67 -11.12 -0.72 -2.85
N HIS A 68 -10.04 -1.34 -2.36
CA HIS A 68 -9.91 -1.70 -0.96
C HIS A 68 -9.79 -0.46 -0.06
N ARG A 69 -8.92 0.50 -0.40
CA ARG A 69 -8.77 1.76 0.35
C ARG A 69 -10.08 2.52 0.43
N GLN A 70 -10.79 2.67 -0.70
CA GLN A 70 -12.10 3.32 -0.73
C GLN A 70 -13.13 2.62 0.16
N ARG A 71 -13.17 1.28 0.17
CA ARG A 71 -14.06 0.52 1.07
C ARG A 71 -13.72 0.73 2.54
N VAL A 72 -12.43 0.74 2.89
CA VAL A 72 -11.97 0.99 4.26
C VAL A 72 -12.32 2.41 4.70
N GLU A 73 -12.05 3.41 3.86
CA GLU A 73 -12.42 4.81 4.13
C GLU A 73 -13.93 4.96 4.34
N LEU A 74 -14.75 4.36 3.48
CA LEU A 74 -16.20 4.36 3.63
C LEU A 74 -16.65 3.73 4.95
N ALA A 75 -16.06 2.59 5.33
CA ALA A 75 -16.36 1.93 6.60
C ALA A 75 -16.00 2.81 7.80
N ILE A 76 -14.86 3.51 7.76
CA ILE A 76 -14.43 4.44 8.81
C ILE A 76 -15.43 5.61 8.93
N ARG A 77 -15.83 6.21 7.81
CA ARG A 77 -16.83 7.30 7.81
C ARG A 77 -18.18 6.83 8.37
N ALA A 78 -18.64 5.65 7.96
CA ALA A 78 -19.88 5.07 8.46
C ALA A 78 -19.83 4.79 9.97
N TYR A 79 -18.71 4.25 10.47
CA TYR A 79 -18.51 4.02 11.90
C TYR A 79 -18.57 5.32 12.70
N ARG A 80 -17.87 6.37 12.23
CA ARG A 80 -17.88 7.71 12.87
C ARG A 80 -19.28 8.31 12.89
N ALA A 81 -20.00 8.30 11.76
CA ALA A 81 -21.38 8.78 11.70
C ALA A 81 -22.29 8.03 12.68
N ARG A 82 -22.10 6.71 12.82
CA ARG A 82 -22.87 5.89 13.76
C ARG A 82 -22.54 6.20 15.23
N ALA A 83 -21.29 6.52 15.54
CA ALA A 83 -20.90 6.97 16.88
C ALA A 83 -21.55 8.32 17.24
N LEU A 84 -21.56 9.27 16.30
CA LEU A 84 -22.25 10.57 16.47
C LEU A 84 -23.76 10.38 16.65
N LEU A 85 -24.38 9.51 15.85
CA LEU A 85 -25.78 9.15 16.00
C LEU A 85 -26.07 8.53 17.37
N GLY A 86 -25.23 7.60 17.84
CA GLY A 86 -25.36 7.00 19.17
C GLY A 86 -25.29 8.05 20.28
N LEU A 87 -24.39 9.02 20.18
CA LEU A 87 -24.29 10.12 21.13
C LEU A 87 -25.57 10.96 21.17
N ALA A 88 -26.17 11.25 20.01
CA ALA A 88 -27.42 11.99 19.91
C ALA A 88 -28.62 11.22 20.48
N LEU A 89 -28.68 9.90 20.25
CA LEU A 89 -29.77 9.04 20.73
C LEU A 89 -29.79 8.87 22.26
N LEU A 90 -28.69 9.18 22.96
CA LEU A 90 -28.67 9.22 24.42
C LEU A 90 -29.51 10.38 25.01
N GLY A 91 -30.07 11.26 24.15
CA GLY A 91 -31.05 12.27 24.56
C GLY A 91 -30.45 13.57 25.09
N ASP A 92 -29.13 13.76 24.98
CA ASP A 92 -28.48 15.02 25.34
C ASP A 92 -28.67 16.07 24.23
N ALA A 93 -29.57 17.03 24.45
CA ALA A 93 -29.78 18.15 23.53
C ALA A 93 -28.50 18.93 23.25
N ALA A 94 -27.59 19.05 24.22
CA ALA A 94 -26.31 19.71 24.03
C ALA A 94 -25.37 18.89 23.12
N ALA A 95 -25.50 17.55 23.11
CA ALA A 95 -24.77 16.71 22.17
C ALA A 95 -25.26 16.91 20.74
N ILE A 96 -26.57 17.00 20.54
CA ILE A 96 -27.15 17.28 19.21
C ILE A 96 -26.67 18.65 18.71
N GLU A 97 -26.67 19.67 19.56
CA GLU A 97 -26.17 21.01 19.21
C GLU A 97 -24.66 20.99 18.87
N ARG A 98 -23.84 20.26 19.63
CA ARG A 98 -22.42 20.05 19.29
C ARG A 98 -22.25 19.39 17.92
N ILE A 99 -23.03 18.36 17.63
CA ILE A 99 -23.01 17.67 16.32
C ILE A 99 -23.45 18.63 15.20
N ALA A 100 -24.47 19.47 15.43
CA ALA A 100 -24.89 20.50 14.48
C ALA A 100 -23.77 21.50 14.18
N ARG A 101 -23.03 21.96 15.20
CA ARG A 101 -21.86 22.83 14.98
C ARG A 101 -20.79 22.16 14.12
N HIS A 102 -20.47 20.88 14.37
CA HIS A 102 -19.54 20.12 13.53
C HIS A 102 -20.06 19.94 12.09
N ALA A 103 -21.38 19.83 11.89
CA ALA A 103 -21.99 19.68 10.58
C ALA A 103 -21.92 20.96 9.72
N ASP A 104 -21.94 22.12 10.36
CA ASP A 104 -21.91 23.44 9.70
C ASP A 104 -20.49 23.94 9.40
N ASP A 105 -19.49 23.46 10.14
CA ASP A 105 -18.08 23.78 9.90
C ASP A 105 -17.57 23.03 8.65
N ARG A 106 -17.17 23.76 7.60
CA ARG A 106 -16.69 23.18 6.34
C ARG A 106 -15.30 22.58 6.44
N ASP A 107 -14.50 23.08 7.38
CA ASP A 107 -13.12 22.66 7.57
C ASP A 107 -13.01 21.52 8.60
N ASP A 108 -14.12 21.18 9.27
CA ASP A 108 -14.16 20.08 10.21
C ASP A 108 -14.08 18.71 9.49
N PRO A 109 -13.12 17.86 9.86
CA PRO A 109 -12.95 16.54 9.24
C PRO A 109 -14.13 15.57 9.48
N LEU A 110 -15.04 15.86 10.41
CA LEU A 110 -16.24 15.10 10.74
C LEU A 110 -17.53 15.71 10.17
N ALA A 111 -17.46 16.84 9.45
CA ALA A 111 -18.64 17.55 8.98
C ALA A 111 -19.57 16.71 8.10
N SER A 112 -19.01 15.79 7.30
CA SER A 112 -19.80 14.90 6.45
C SER A 112 -20.55 13.85 7.28
N GLU A 113 -19.88 13.25 8.25
CA GLU A 113 -20.43 12.25 9.17
C GLU A 113 -21.46 12.85 10.13
N ALA A 114 -21.22 14.06 10.62
CA ALA A 114 -22.16 14.81 11.45
C ALA A 114 -23.45 15.12 10.68
N ARG A 115 -23.33 15.60 9.42
CA ARG A 115 -24.49 15.79 8.53
C ARG A 115 -25.25 14.49 8.27
N ALA A 116 -24.55 13.38 8.07
CA ALA A 116 -25.18 12.08 7.88
C ALA A 116 -25.95 11.63 9.13
N ALA A 117 -25.37 11.80 10.33
CA ALA A 117 -26.04 11.46 11.59
C ALA A 117 -27.30 12.32 11.83
N LEU A 118 -27.23 13.63 11.60
CA LEU A 118 -28.38 14.54 11.75
C LEU A 118 -29.52 14.22 10.79
N ARG A 119 -29.20 13.88 9.52
CA ARG A 119 -30.22 13.45 8.56
C ARG A 119 -30.97 12.20 9.01
N VAL A 120 -30.27 11.24 9.62
CA VAL A 120 -30.90 10.03 10.16
C VAL A 120 -31.80 10.37 11.35
N LEU A 121 -31.39 11.29 12.22
CA LEU A 121 -32.24 11.76 13.33
C LEU A 121 -33.50 12.47 12.83
N GLN A 122 -33.38 13.32 11.81
CA GLN A 122 -34.50 14.07 11.23
C GLN A 122 -35.47 13.20 10.41
N ALA A 123 -35.01 12.05 9.93
CA ALA A 123 -35.82 11.09 9.18
C ALA A 123 -36.64 10.16 10.08
N ASN A 124 -36.39 10.16 11.39
CA ASN A 124 -37.14 9.43 12.40
C ASN A 124 -37.97 10.38 13.25
#